data_AF-A0A0S8G528-F1
#
_entry.id   AF-A0A0S8G528-F1
#
_cell.length_a   1.000
_cell.length_b   1.000
_cell.length_c   1.000
_cell.angle_alpha   90.00
_cell.angle_beta   90.00
_cell.angle_gamma   90.00
#
_symmetry.space_group_name_H-M   'P 1'
#
loop_
_entity.id
_entity.type
_entity.pdbx_description
1 polymer ?
#
loop_
_entity_poly.entity_id
_entity_poly.type
_entity_poly.pdbx_seq_one_letter_code
_entity_poly.pdbx_strand_id
1 'polypeptide(L)'
;MADTSPDAPEQELFVSYLIARVEQAREALDNVRNQLAGQPGNLGKAMEVMEAVQDLRIARAELDARLGRASPYADEIRDQPSNKFRAAQSARAQRLAVEAGADSKELPPPPYRRSPTAPAADHPADQKRRDK
;
A
#
# COMPACT_ATOMS: atom_id res chain seq x y z
N MET A 1 48.27 14.06 12.23
CA MET A 1 47.27 13.63 13.22
C MET A 1 46.07 13.16 12.42
N ALA A 2 45.72 11.88 12.54
CA ALA A 2 44.57 11.32 11.83
C ALA A 2 43.30 11.88 12.47
N ASP A 3 42.52 12.60 11.67
CA ASP A 3 41.26 13.22 12.07
C ASP A 3 40.19 12.12 12.13
N THR A 4 40.26 11.25 13.14
CA THR A 4 39.25 10.22 13.38
C THR A 4 38.08 10.86 14.12
N SER A 5 37.24 11.57 13.38
CA SER A 5 35.92 11.94 13.88
C SER A 5 35.16 10.65 14.25
N PRO A 6 34.59 10.53 15.46
CA PRO A 6 33.88 9.33 15.91
C PRO A 6 32.69 8.96 15.02
N ASP A 7 32.22 9.89 14.18
CA ASP A 7 31.10 9.69 13.27
C ASP A 7 31.49 8.95 11.98
N ALA A 8 32.76 8.92 11.59
CA ALA A 8 33.21 8.34 10.31
C ALA A 8 32.73 6.89 10.06
N PRO A 9 32.87 5.93 10.99
CA PRO A 9 32.41 4.56 10.76
C PRO A 9 30.89 4.43 10.69
N GLU A 10 30.14 5.24 11.45
CA GLU A 10 28.67 5.24 11.42
C GLU A 10 28.14 5.77 10.08
N GLN A 11 28.82 6.76 9.51
CA GLN A 11 28.49 7.30 8.19
C GLN A 11 28.73 6.26 7.08
N GLU A 12 29.83 5.49 7.15
CA GLU A 12 30.12 4.42 6.19
C GLU A 12 29.07 3.30 6.25
N LEU A 13 28.66 2.89 7.46
CA LEU A 13 27.60 1.90 7.66
C LEU A 13 26.25 2.38 7.12
N PHE A 14 25.93 3.66 7.31
CA PHE A 14 24.68 4.20 6.78
C PHE A 14 24.67 4.27 5.25
N VAL A 15 25.81 4.63 4.63
CA VAL A 15 25.94 4.64 3.16
C VAL A 15 25.84 3.23 2.59
N SER A 16 26.48 2.24 3.21
CA SER A 16 26.39 0.84 2.76
C SER A 16 24.96 0.31 2.86
N TYR A 17 24.23 0.67 3.92
CA TYR A 17 22.80 0.38 4.04
C TYR A 17 21.98 1.00 2.89
N LEU A 18 22.20 2.27 2.56
CA LEU A 18 21.48 2.93 1.46
C LEU A 18 21.79 2.29 0.10
N ILE A 19 23.04 1.89 -0.13
CA ILE A 19 23.43 1.13 -1.33
C ILE A 19 22.68 -0.19 -1.39
N ALA A 20 22.69 -0.97 -0.31
CA ALA A 20 21.98 -2.25 -0.25
C ALA A 20 20.46 -2.08 -0.48
N ARG A 21 19.86 -1.00 0.04
CA ARG A 21 18.44 -0.69 -0.19
C ARG A 21 18.14 -0.37 -1.65
N VAL A 22 19.03 0.33 -2.35
CA VAL A 22 18.91 0.59 -3.80
C VAL A 22 19.02 -0.72 -4.58
N GLU A 23 19.95 -1.59 -4.23
CA GLU A 23 20.11 -2.91 -4.87
C GLU A 23 18.86 -3.78 -4.68
N GLN A 24 18.34 -3.85 -3.46
CA GLN A 24 17.11 -4.58 -3.14
C GLN A 24 15.90 -4.06 -3.93
N ALA A 25 15.74 -2.73 -4.02
CA ALA A 25 14.66 -2.12 -4.80
C ALA A 25 14.79 -2.41 -6.31
N ARG A 26 16.03 -2.45 -6.83
CA ARG A 26 16.29 -2.84 -8.21
C ARG A 26 15.95 -4.30 -8.47
N GLU A 27 16.35 -5.21 -7.59
CA GLU A 27 16.00 -6.63 -7.69
C GLU A 27 14.49 -6.86 -7.65
N ALA A 28 13.78 -6.14 -6.77
CA ALA A 28 12.32 -6.19 -6.70
C ALA A 28 11.69 -5.74 -8.04
N LEU A 29 12.16 -4.64 -8.63
CA LEU A 29 11.70 -4.17 -9.92
C LEU A 29 11.94 -5.20 -11.03
N ASP A 30 13.14 -5.78 -11.10
CA ASP A 30 13.46 -6.79 -12.12
C ASP A 30 12.58 -8.04 -11.97
N ASN A 31 12.30 -8.47 -10.73
CA ASN A 31 11.40 -9.58 -10.45
C ASN A 31 9.96 -9.30 -10.93
N VAL A 32 9.40 -8.14 -10.63
CA VAL A 32 8.03 -7.80 -11.05
C VAL A 32 7.97 -7.62 -12.58
N ARG A 33 9.01 -7.06 -13.20
CA ARG A 33 9.10 -6.98 -14.68
C ARG A 33 9.12 -8.35 -15.33
N ASN A 34 9.86 -9.31 -14.77
CA ASN A 34 9.88 -10.69 -15.27
C ASN A 34 8.51 -11.36 -15.13
N GLN A 35 7.79 -11.10 -14.03
CA GLN A 35 6.42 -11.59 -13.85
C GLN A 35 5.45 -10.98 -14.88
N LEU A 36 5.54 -9.67 -15.13
CA LEU A 36 4.73 -8.99 -16.14
C LEU A 36 5.07 -9.47 -17.55
N ALA A 37 6.33 -9.75 -17.86
CA ALA A 37 6.73 -10.29 -19.15
C ALA A 37 6.09 -11.67 -19.43
N GLY A 38 5.88 -12.48 -18.38
CA GLY A 38 5.11 -13.73 -18.47
C GLY A 38 3.60 -13.53 -18.60
N GLN A 39 3.08 -12.33 -18.26
CA GLN A 39 1.65 -12.02 -18.25
C GLN A 39 1.38 -10.57 -18.70
N PRO A 40 1.65 -10.19 -19.96
CA PRO A 40 1.69 -8.79 -20.41
C PRO A 40 0.33 -8.06 -20.33
N GLY A 41 -0.78 -8.80 -20.26
CA GLY A 41 -2.12 -8.22 -20.06
C GLY A 41 -2.53 -8.05 -18.60
N ASN A 42 -1.69 -8.44 -17.64
CA ASN A 42 -2.01 -8.35 -16.22
C ASN A 42 -1.81 -6.91 -15.70
N LEU A 43 -2.89 -6.15 -15.65
CA LEU A 43 -2.88 -4.76 -15.16
C LEU A 43 -2.41 -4.64 -13.70
N GLY A 44 -2.68 -5.65 -12.85
CA GLY A 44 -2.18 -5.68 -11.48
C GLY A 44 -0.66 -5.67 -11.45
N LYS A 45 -0.03 -6.54 -12.25
CA LYS A 45 1.44 -6.58 -12.40
C LYS A 45 2.01 -5.31 -13.01
N ALA A 46 1.30 -4.67 -13.94
CA ALA A 46 1.70 -3.39 -14.48
C ALA A 46 1.71 -2.28 -13.41
N MET A 47 0.74 -2.27 -12.49
CA MET A 47 0.74 -1.36 -11.34
C MET A 47 1.89 -1.65 -10.38
N GLU A 48 2.13 -2.92 -10.05
CA GLU A 48 3.27 -3.32 -9.21
C GLU A 48 4.61 -2.87 -9.79
N VAL A 49 4.78 -2.89 -11.13
CA VAL A 49 6.00 -2.34 -11.78
C VAL A 49 6.12 -0.84 -11.51
N MET A 50 5.02 -0.08 -11.63
CA MET A 50 5.06 1.37 -11.36
C MET A 50 5.41 1.68 -9.91
N GLU A 51 4.87 0.91 -8.96
CA GLU A 51 5.20 1.01 -7.54
C GLU A 51 6.69 0.69 -7.30
N ALA A 52 7.20 -0.41 -7.85
CA ALA A 52 8.61 -0.78 -7.73
C ALA A 52 9.57 0.25 -8.36
N VAL A 53 9.17 0.90 -9.46
CA VAL A 53 9.93 2.02 -10.05
C VAL A 53 9.96 3.21 -9.09
N GLN A 54 8.82 3.54 -8.46
CA GLN A 54 8.75 4.63 -7.50
C GLN A 54 9.62 4.36 -6.27
N ASP A 55 9.59 3.14 -5.73
CA ASP A 55 10.42 2.73 -4.60
C ASP A 55 11.91 2.83 -4.92
N LEU A 56 12.32 2.39 -6.12
CA LEU A 56 13.71 2.53 -6.58
C LEU A 56 14.13 4.00 -6.71
N ARG A 57 13.24 4.87 -7.21
CA ARG A 57 13.50 6.32 -7.29
C ARG A 57 13.70 6.93 -5.92
N ILE A 58 12.86 6.57 -4.95
CA ILE A 58 12.97 7.05 -3.56
C ILE A 58 14.30 6.59 -2.94
N ALA A 59 14.63 5.30 -3.03
CA ALA A 59 15.88 4.76 -2.49
C ALA A 59 17.11 5.43 -3.10
N ARG A 60 17.08 5.69 -4.42
CA ARG A 60 18.17 6.37 -5.11
C ARG A 60 18.30 7.84 -4.71
N ALA A 61 17.18 8.54 -4.56
CA ALA A 61 17.20 9.93 -4.11
C ALA A 61 17.73 10.06 -2.67
N GLU A 62 17.40 9.13 -1.77
CA GLU A 62 17.97 9.07 -0.42
C GLU A 62 19.49 8.87 -0.45
N LEU A 63 19.99 7.95 -1.29
CA LEU A 63 21.42 7.73 -1.48
C LEU A 63 22.12 8.97 -2.07
N ASP A 64 21.56 9.56 -3.12
CA ASP A 64 22.11 10.75 -3.78
C ASP A 64 22.18 11.94 -2.80
N ALA A 65 21.11 12.17 -2.03
CA ALA A 65 21.07 13.21 -1.01
C ALA A 65 22.16 13.00 0.06
N ARG A 66 22.41 11.75 0.46
CA ARG A 66 23.46 11.42 1.43
C ARG A 66 24.86 11.60 0.87
N LEU A 67 25.06 11.30 -0.41
CA LEU A 67 26.34 11.48 -1.10
C LEU A 67 26.59 12.94 -1.52
N GLY A 68 25.67 13.87 -1.24
CA GLY A 68 25.76 15.26 -1.68
C GLY A 68 25.71 15.40 -3.21
N ARG A 69 25.17 14.40 -3.90
CA ARG A 69 24.98 14.42 -5.35
C ARG A 69 23.62 15.04 -5.63
N ALA A 70 23.56 15.99 -6.56
CA ALA A 70 22.28 16.53 -7.01
C ALA A 70 21.47 15.38 -7.65
N SER A 71 20.46 14.88 -6.95
CA SER A 71 19.54 13.90 -7.54
C SER A 71 18.55 14.66 -8.43
N PRO A 72 18.46 14.33 -9.73
CA PRO A 72 17.47 14.94 -10.61
C PRO A 72 16.03 14.61 -10.21
N TYR A 73 15.82 13.68 -9.28
CA TYR A 73 14.51 13.26 -8.76
C TYR A 73 14.19 13.82 -7.36
N ALA A 74 15.11 14.57 -6.75
CA ALA A 74 14.89 15.14 -5.41
C ALA A 74 13.72 16.14 -5.38
N ASP A 75 13.51 16.87 -6.48
CA ASP A 75 12.41 17.82 -6.61
C ASP A 75 11.07 17.11 -6.88
N GLU A 76 11.05 15.99 -7.60
CA GLU A 76 9.83 15.21 -7.88
C GLU A 76 9.27 14.50 -6.64
N ILE A 77 10.12 14.12 -5.67
CA ILE A 77 9.67 13.50 -4.40
C ILE A 77 9.09 14.56 -3.45
N ARG A 78 9.46 15.84 -3.62
CA ARG A 78 8.94 16.97 -2.82
C ARG A 78 7.57 17.44 -3.28
N ASP A 79 7.20 17.18 -4.54
CA ASP A 79 5.90 17.56 -5.08
C ASP A 79 4.81 16.59 -4.62
N GLN A 80 4.41 16.75 -3.35
CA GLN A 80 3.10 16.30 -2.92
C GLN A 80 2.04 16.86 -3.88
N PRO A 81 1.10 16.03 -4.38
CA PRO A 81 0.06 16.51 -5.27
C PRO A 81 -0.66 17.68 -4.61
N SER A 82 -0.68 18.83 -5.29
CA SER A 82 -1.25 20.06 -4.74
C SER A 82 -2.68 19.83 -4.23
N ASN A 83 -3.10 20.60 -3.24
CA ASN A 83 -4.48 20.51 -2.71
C ASN A 83 -5.54 20.65 -3.82
N LYS A 84 -5.24 21.42 -4.88
CA LYS A 84 -6.09 21.55 -6.07
C LYS A 84 -6.18 20.25 -6.87
N PHE A 85 -5.06 19.55 -7.05
CA PHE A 85 -5.06 18.25 -7.73
C PHE A 85 -5.78 17.18 -6.92
N ARG A 86 -5.57 17.13 -5.60
CA ARG A 86 -6.29 16.21 -4.71
C ARG A 86 -7.81 16.47 -4.74
N ALA A 87 -8.22 17.75 -4.72
CA ALA A 87 -9.63 18.13 -4.83
C ALA A 87 -10.23 17.79 -6.20
N ALA A 88 -9.47 17.95 -7.29
CA ALA A 88 -9.91 17.56 -8.62
C ALA A 88 -10.09 16.04 -8.76
N GLN A 89 -9.18 15.26 -8.17
CA GLN A 89 -9.28 13.80 -8.13
C GLN A 89 -10.44 13.32 -7.26
N SER A 90 -10.66 13.91 -6.08
CA SER A 90 -11.81 13.54 -5.23
C SER A 90 -13.14 13.88 -5.89
N ALA A 91 -13.25 15.03 -6.55
CA ALA A 91 -14.43 15.39 -7.32
C ALA A 91 -14.67 14.44 -8.50
N ARG A 92 -13.61 14.00 -9.18
CA ARG A 92 -13.70 13.02 -10.28
C ARG A 92 -14.13 11.64 -9.77
N ALA A 93 -13.57 11.20 -8.65
CA ALA A 93 -13.94 9.94 -8.00
C ALA A 93 -15.41 9.94 -7.54
N GLN A 94 -15.91 11.06 -6.99
CA GLN A 94 -17.32 11.19 -6.63
C GLN A 94 -18.26 11.11 -7.83
N ARG A 95 -17.90 11.72 -8.98
CA ARG A 95 -18.69 11.61 -10.20
C ARG A 95 -18.76 10.18 -10.72
N LEU A 96 -17.63 9.48 -10.74
CA LEU A 96 -17.57 8.07 -11.15
C LEU A 96 -18.34 7.16 -10.19
N ALA A 97 -18.33 7.43 -8.88
CA ALA A 97 -19.12 6.68 -7.91
C ALA A 97 -20.64 6.88 -8.10
N VAL A 98 -21.06 8.10 -8.48
CA VAL A 98 -22.47 8.40 -8.79
C VAL A 98 -22.88 7.75 -10.13
N GLU A 99 -22.03 7.80 -11.16
CA GLU A 99 -22.27 7.12 -12.45
C GLU A 99 -22.29 5.59 -12.29
N ALA A 100 -21.40 5.01 -11.50
CA ALA A 100 -21.41 3.56 -11.20
C ALA A 100 -22.61 3.15 -10.33
N GLY A 101 -23.10 4.04 -9.47
CA GLY A 101 -24.32 3.82 -8.69
C GLY A 101 -25.60 3.86 -9.54
N ALA A 102 -25.59 4.59 -10.66
CA ALA A 102 -26.75 4.70 -11.55
C ALA A 102 -27.04 3.42 -12.37
N ASP A 103 -26.04 2.55 -12.55
CA ASP A 103 -26.17 1.25 -13.22
C ASP A 103 -26.43 0.08 -12.25
N SER A 104 -26.78 0.37 -10.99
CA SER A 104 -27.24 -0.63 -10.02
C SER A 104 -28.67 -1.08 -10.35
N LYS A 105 -28.84 -1.78 -11.47
CA LYS A 105 -30.00 -2.68 -11.65
C LYS A 105 -29.91 -3.76 -10.57
N GLU A 106 -30.70 -3.55 -9.53
CA GLU A 106 -31.36 -4.54 -8.67
C GLU A 106 -30.95 -5.99 -9.00
N LEU A 107 -29.84 -6.44 -8.43
CA LEU A 107 -29.52 -7.87 -8.38
C LEU A 107 -30.61 -8.53 -7.54
N PRO A 108 -31.28 -9.59 -8.02
CA PRO A 108 -32.31 -10.26 -7.25
C PRO A 108 -31.73 -10.76 -5.92
N PRO A 109 -32.51 -10.71 -4.83
CA PRO A 109 -32.04 -11.13 -3.51
C PRO A 109 -31.51 -12.57 -3.60
N PRO A 110 -30.36 -12.87 -2.96
CA PRO A 110 -29.81 -14.21 -2.95
C PRO A 110 -30.85 -15.19 -2.37
N PRO A 111 -31.11 -16.33 -3.03
CA PRO A 111 -32.11 -17.28 -2.55
C PRO A 111 -31.69 -17.83 -1.18
N TYR A 112 -32.50 -17.51 -0.17
CA TYR A 112 -32.65 -18.20 1.12
C TYR A 112 -31.33 -18.49 1.89
N ARG A 113 -30.89 -17.51 2.68
CA ARG A 113 -30.25 -17.86 3.96
C ARG A 113 -31.38 -18.40 4.86
N ARG A 114 -31.39 -19.71 5.13
CA ARG A 114 -32.27 -20.28 6.15
C ARG A 114 -31.97 -19.58 7.47
N SER A 115 -32.89 -18.73 7.91
CA SER A 115 -32.93 -18.26 9.29
C SER A 115 -33.00 -19.49 10.19
N PRO A 116 -32.08 -19.69 11.16
CA PRO A 116 -32.39 -20.58 12.27
C PRO A 116 -33.54 -19.93 13.03
N THR A 117 -34.70 -20.57 12.91
CA THR A 117 -35.90 -20.36 13.70
C THR A 117 -35.52 -20.13 15.16
N ALA A 118 -35.81 -18.94 15.68
CA ALA A 118 -35.92 -18.74 17.12
C ALA A 118 -37.13 -19.56 17.61
N PRO A 119 -36.99 -20.47 18.57
CA PRO A 119 -38.13 -20.90 19.35
C PRO A 119 -38.43 -19.85 20.43
N ALA A 120 -39.70 -19.49 20.48
CA ALA A 120 -40.34 -18.51 21.33
C ALA A 120 -40.01 -18.65 22.84
N ALA A 121 -40.07 -17.51 23.52
CA ALA A 121 -40.16 -17.41 24.97
C ALA A 121 -41.39 -18.18 25.49
N ASP A 122 -41.24 -18.93 26.59
CA ASP A 122 -41.95 -18.62 27.84
C ASP A 122 -41.66 -19.61 28.99
N HIS A 123 -41.37 -19.02 30.15
CA HIS A 123 -41.57 -19.50 31.53
C HIS A 123 -40.68 -20.64 32.12
N PRO A 124 -40.57 -20.71 33.47
CA PRO A 124 -40.07 -19.69 34.40
C PRO A 124 -39.01 -20.28 35.36
N ALA A 125 -38.52 -19.44 36.28
CA ALA A 125 -37.60 -19.80 37.35
C ALA A 125 -38.04 -21.03 38.16
N ASP A 126 -37.10 -21.94 38.45
CA ASP A 126 -37.05 -22.54 39.78
C ASP A 126 -35.61 -22.83 40.21
N GLN A 127 -35.17 -22.02 41.17
CA GLN A 127 -33.98 -22.23 41.96
C GLN A 127 -34.37 -23.11 43.14
N LYS A 128 -33.64 -24.21 43.33
CA LYS A 128 -33.16 -24.81 44.60
C LYS A 128 -33.22 -26.32 44.46
N ARG A 129 -32.05 -26.95 44.35
CA ARG A 129 -31.27 -27.48 45.48
C ARG A 129 -32.03 -28.59 46.21
N ARG A 130 -31.42 -29.77 46.08
CA ARG A 130 -31.21 -30.79 47.12
C ARG A 130 -32.48 -31.32 47.77
N ASP A 131 -32.77 -32.58 47.52
CA ASP A 131 -32.91 -33.52 48.63
C ASP A 131 -32.31 -34.87 48.24
N LYS A 132 -31.73 -35.48 49.27
CA LYS A 132 -31.19 -36.81 49.39
C LYS A 132 -31.98 -37.43 50.54
#